data_AF-A0A242MSF9-F1
#
_entry.id   AF-A0A242MSF9-F1
#
_cell.length_a   1.000
_cell.length_b   1.000
_cell.length_c   1.000
_cell.angle_alpha   90.00
_cell.angle_beta   90.00
_cell.angle_gamma   90.00
#
_symmetry.space_group_name_H-M   'P 1'
#
loop_
_entity.id
_entity.type
_entity.pdbx_description
1 polymer ?
#
loop_
_entity_poly.entity_id
_entity_poly.type
_entity_poly.pdbx_seq_one_letter_code
_entity_poly.pdbx_strand_id
1 'polypeptide(L)' 'MTINGPSGFGKSTFIRCVNDLEIPTEGTVTLSDVKTNAHDRREMTKLREDVGMMSQE' A
#
# COMPACT_ATOMS: atom_id res chain seq x y z
N MET A 1 -9.47 5.06 -9.02
CA MET A 1 -8.22 5.02 -9.84
C MET A 1 -7.97 3.56 -10.20
N THR A 2 -7.52 3.27 -11.42
CA THR A 2 -7.28 1.90 -11.89
C THR A 2 -5.87 1.78 -12.45
N ILE A 3 -5.14 0.72 -12.08
CA ILE A 3 -3.76 0.44 -12.53
C ILE A 3 -3.79 -0.73 -13.52
N ASN A 4 -3.47 -0.47 -14.78
CA ASN A 4 -3.53 -1.45 -15.88
C ASN A 4 -2.13 -1.81 -16.41
N GLY A 5 -2.00 -2.95 -17.10
CA GLY A 5 -0.80 -3.35 -17.86
C GLY A 5 -0.43 -4.84 -17.73
N PRO A 6 0.70 -5.28 -18.31
CA PRO A 6 1.07 -6.69 -18.36
C PRO A 6 1.44 -7.28 -16.99
N SER A 7 1.41 -8.62 -16.90
CA SER A 7 1.93 -9.36 -15.74
C SER A 7 3.41 -9.07 -15.53
N GLY A 8 3.85 -9.00 -14.26
CA GLY A 8 5.24 -8.68 -13.91
C GLY A 8 5.59 -7.19 -13.86
N PHE A 9 4.68 -6.28 -14.24
CA PHE A 9 4.92 -4.83 -14.20
C PHE A 9 4.85 -4.21 -12.78
N GLY A 10 4.93 -5.03 -11.72
CA GLY A 10 4.97 -4.52 -10.35
C GLY A 10 3.64 -4.00 -9.77
N LYS A 11 2.48 -4.31 -10.37
CA LYS A 11 1.17 -3.87 -9.83
C LYS A 11 0.92 -4.39 -8.43
N SER A 12 1.24 -5.66 -8.19
CA SER A 12 1.11 -6.28 -6.87
C SER A 12 2.08 -5.64 -5.88
N THR A 13 3.33 -5.38 -6.28
CA THR A 13 4.31 -4.64 -5.47
C THR A 13 3.78 -3.26 -5.10
N PHE A 14 3.23 -2.52 -6.07
CA PHE A 14 2.64 -1.20 -5.81
C PHE A 14 1.49 -1.28 -4.80
N ILE A 15 0.52 -2.18 -5.00
CA ILE A 15 -0.61 -2.34 -4.08
C ILE A 15 -0.12 -2.75 -2.69
N ARG A 16 0.92 -3.60 -2.60
CA ARG A 16 1.53 -3.96 -1.31
C ARG A 16 2.21 -2.78 -0.64
N CYS A 17 2.90 -1.91 -1.38
CA CYS A 17 3.46 -0.68 -0.84
C CYS A 17 2.37 0.27 -0.31
N VAL A 18 1.28 0.42 -1.05
CA VAL A 18 0.14 1.24 -0.61
C VAL A 18 -0.49 0.70 0.68
N ASN A 19 -0.60 -0.63 0.79
CA ASN A 19 -1.09 -1.29 2.00
C ASN A 19 -0.02 -1.44 3.10
N ASP A 20 1.19 -0.93 2.86
CA ASP A 20 2.32 -0.99 3.78
C ASP A 20 2.67 -2.44 4.19
N LEU A 21 2.42 -3.37 3.26
CA LEU A 21 2.83 -4.78 3.31
C LEU A 21 4.23 -4.99 2.69
N GLU A 22 4.76 -3.94 2.06
CA GLU A 22 6.09 -3.86 1.46
C GLU A 22 6.59 -2.43 1.60
N ILE A 23 7.84 -2.24 2.02
CA ILE A 23 8.42 -0.91 2.21
C ILE A 23 9.07 -0.50 0.89
N PRO A 24 8.69 0.64 0.29
CA PRO A 24 9.37 1.12 -0.90
C PRO A 24 10.84 1.41 -0.58
N THR A 25 11.75 1.02 -1.47
CA THR A 25 13.19 1.25 -1.26
C THR A 25 13.51 2.74 -1.12
N GLU A 26 12.77 3.59 -1.84
CA GLU A 26 12.87 5.04 -1.79
C GLU A 26 11.48 5.68 -1.98
N GLY A 27 11.34 6.92 -1.51
CA GLY A 27 10.09 7.69 -1.59
C GLY A 27 9.19 7.50 -0.36
N THR A 28 7.97 8.02 -0.46
CA THR A 28 6.98 7.99 0.63
C THR A 28 5.60 7.68 0.10
N VAL A 29 4.83 6.90 0.86
CA VAL A 29 3.40 6.67 0.60
C VAL A 29 2.59 7.59 1.52
N THR A 30 1.56 8.23 0.98
CA THR A 30 0.62 9.06 1.75
C THR A 30 -0.78 8.61 1.40
N LEU A 31 -1.55 8.27 2.42
CA LEU A 31 -2.95 7.87 2.29
C LEU A 31 -3.83 8.93 2.93
N SER A 32 -4.72 9.51 2.14
CA SER A 32 -5.43 10.75 2.47
C SER A 32 -4.42 11.86 2.81
N ASP A 33 -4.21 12.18 4.08
CA ASP A 33 -3.24 13.18 4.56
C ASP A 33 -2.21 12.59 5.54
N VAL A 34 -2.20 11.26 5.71
CA VAL A 34 -1.31 10.56 6.63
C VAL A 34 -0.17 9.94 5.84
N LYS A 35 1.06 10.33 6.18
CA LYS A 35 2.25 9.62 5.68
C LYS A 35 2.30 8.25 6.36
N THR A 36 2.33 7.18 5.57
CA THR A 36 2.42 5.84 6.15
C THR A 36 3.76 5.63 6.80
N ASN A 37 3.77 4.86 7.88
CA ASN A 37 4.98 4.50 8.59
C ASN A 37 4.97 2.99 8.88
N ALA A 38 5.67 2.25 8.04
CA ALA A 38 5.76 0.80 8.16
C ALA A 38 6.40 0.31 9.46
N HIS A 39 7.07 1.18 10.21
CA HIS A 39 7.62 0.85 11.51
C HIS A 39 6.60 1.04 12.65
N ASP A 40 5.50 1.77 12.45
CA ASP A 40 4.42 1.94 13.42
C ASP A 40 3.22 1.04 13.09
N ARG A 41 3.29 -0.20 13.61
CA ARG A 41 2.24 -1.20 13.39
C ARG A 41 0.86 -0.77 13.89
N ARG A 42 0.79 0.08 14.93
CA ARG A 42 -0.48 0.51 15.52
C ARG A 42 -1.16 1.57 14.66
N GLU A 43 -0.39 2.54 14.18
CA GLU A 43 -0.83 3.51 13.20
C GLU A 43 -1.32 2.82 11.92
N MET A 44 -0.55 1.85 11.43
CA MET A 44 -0.91 1.11 10.21
C MET A 44 -2.12 0.21 10.36
N THR A 45 -2.37 -0.32 11.55
CA THR A 45 -3.59 -1.11 11.80
C THR A 45 -4.82 -0.23 11.67
N LYS A 46 -4.80 0.98 12.27
CA LYS A 46 -5.90 1.95 12.15
C LYS A 46 -6.11 2.41 10.70
N LEU A 47 -5.02 2.70 10.00
CA LEU A 47 -5.09 3.16 8.62
C LEU A 47 -5.72 2.11 7.68
N ARG A 48 -5.53 0.82 7.98
CA ARG A 48 -6.14 -0.29 7.23
C ARG A 48 -7.62 -0.50 7.53
N GLU A 49 -8.14 0.00 8.65
CA GLU A 49 -9.60 -0.04 8.92
C GLU A 49 -10.37 0.83 7.90
N ASP A 50 -9.74 1.91 7.44
CA ASP A 50 -10.32 2.83 6.45
C ASP A 50 -10.13 2.36 4.99
N VAL A 51 -9.24 1.39 4.74
CA VAL A 51 -8.88 0.91 3.40
C VAL A 51 -9.27 -0.55 3.22
N GLY A 52 -10.37 -0.79 2.49
CA GLY A 52 -10.76 -2.14 2.07
C GLY A 52 -9.88 -2.65 0.93
N MET A 53 -9.15 -3.75 1.14
CA MET A 53 -8.36 -4.43 0.11
C MET A 53 -9.01 -5.76 -0.29
N MET A 54 -9.19 -5.98 -1.59
CA MET A 54 -9.55 -7.28 -2.17
C MET A 54 -8.33 -7.84 -2.91
N SER A 55 -7.86 -9.00 -2.48
CA SER A 55 -6.75 -9.71 -3.14
C SER A 55 -7.27 -10.61 -4.26
N GLN A 56 -6.46 -10.78 -5.31
CA GLN A 56 -6.68 -11.81 -6.32
C GLN A 56 -6.10 -13.14 -5.79
N GLU A 57 -6.80 -14.25 -6.05
CA GLU A 57 -6.32 -15.61 -5.77
C GLU A 57 -5.21 -16.07 -6.73
#